data_AF-A0A9N7JNL5-F1
#
_entry.id   AF-A0A9N7JNL5-F1
#
_cell.length_a   1.000
_cell.length_b   1.000
_cell.length_c   1.000
_cell.angle_alpha   90.00
_cell.angle_beta   90.00
_cell.angle_gamma   90.00
#
_symmetry.space_group_name_H-M   'P 1'
#
loop_
_entity.id
_entity.type
_entity.pdbx_description
1 polymer ?
#
loop_
_entity_poly.entity_id
_entity_poly.type
_entity_poly.pdbx_seq_one_letter_code
_entity_poly.pdbx_strand_id
1 'polypeptide(L)'
;MKFISKIISNIITVAYGVVCMPLLVLIAIFLPVFTIVEAFKIISTGYTVSTEYISMILAMSIIMYFSLRFRALRRIYKVFPSLFEALKYLVIAGIFIGVGAELLNWSYITLTPGRKIFGIASFIASLILWRVFASIYYRKKPLSKIMLESTEKMQNYNEELN
;
A
#
# COMPACT_ATOMS: atom_id res chain seq x y z
N MET A 1 31.25 -13.09 17.68
CA MET A 1 29.80 -13.03 17.36
C MET A 1 29.32 -11.70 16.78
N LYS A 2 29.76 -10.52 17.25
CA LYS A 2 29.30 -9.22 16.73
C LYS A 2 29.57 -8.98 15.24
N PHE A 3 30.69 -9.47 14.72
CA PHE A 3 31.08 -9.29 13.30
C PHE A 3 30.20 -10.08 12.33
N ILE A 4 29.96 -11.37 12.62
CA ILE A 4 29.10 -12.25 11.80
C ILE A 4 27.66 -11.74 11.79
N SER A 5 27.13 -11.33 12.93
CA SER A 5 25.78 -10.73 13.03
C SER A 5 25.65 -9.45 12.18
N LYS A 6 26.70 -8.62 12.13
CA LYS A 6 26.73 -7.40 11.31
C LYS A 6 26.74 -7.70 9.81
N ILE A 7 27.50 -8.71 9.38
CA ILE A 7 27.53 -9.14 7.98
C ILE A 7 26.17 -9.68 7.55
N ILE A 8 25.58 -10.59 8.33
CA ILE A 8 24.25 -11.16 8.04
C ILE A 8 23.19 -10.05 7.98
N SER A 9 23.22 -9.11 8.92
CA SER A 9 22.30 -7.97 8.92
C SER A 9 22.43 -7.11 7.66
N ASN A 10 23.66 -6.88 7.17
CA ASN A 10 23.89 -6.10 5.96
C ASN A 10 23.41 -6.86 4.71
N ILE A 11 23.67 -8.16 4.61
CA ILE A 11 23.19 -8.99 3.50
C ILE A 11 21.66 -8.95 3.43
N ILE A 12 20.98 -9.14 4.56
CA ILE A 12 19.51 -9.05 4.64
C ILE A 12 19.01 -7.66 4.19
N THR A 13 19.70 -6.59 4.61
CA THR A 13 19.32 -5.22 4.23
C THR A 13 19.46 -5.00 2.72
N VAL A 14 20.55 -5.48 2.12
CA VAL A 14 20.79 -5.36 0.68
C VAL A 14 19.80 -6.21 -0.12
N ALA A 15 19.59 -7.47 0.27
CA ALA A 15 18.64 -8.35 -0.40
C ALA A 15 17.22 -7.77 -0.39
N TYR A 16 16.77 -7.29 0.77
CA TYR A 16 15.46 -6.62 0.89
C TYR A 16 15.41 -5.32 0.07
N GLY A 17 16.47 -4.52 0.11
CA GLY A 17 16.50 -3.24 -0.57
C GLY A 17 16.56 -3.33 -2.10
N VAL A 18 17.20 -4.37 -2.63
CA VAL A 18 17.35 -4.57 -4.08
C VAL A 18 16.21 -5.38 -4.67
N VAL A 19 15.69 -6.37 -3.94
CA VAL A 19 14.65 -7.29 -4.46
C VAL A 19 13.27 -6.89 -3.98
N CYS A 20 13.06 -6.87 -2.66
CA CYS A 20 11.72 -6.68 -2.10
C CYS A 20 11.19 -5.25 -2.29
N MET A 21 12.02 -4.24 -2.05
CA MET A 21 11.55 -2.84 -2.10
C MET A 21 11.16 -2.35 -3.48
N PRO A 22 11.96 -2.55 -4.55
CA PRO A 22 11.56 -2.11 -5.89
C PRO A 22 10.28 -2.81 -6.35
N LEU A 23 10.15 -4.09 -6.05
CA LEU A 23 8.95 -4.87 -6.36
C LEU A 23 7.74 -4.36 -5.58
N LEU A 24 7.89 -4.07 -4.29
CA LEU A 24 6.82 -3.52 -3.46
C LEU A 24 6.39 -2.11 -3.90
N VAL A 25 7.34 -1.25 -4.30
CA VAL A 25 7.06 0.07 -4.88
C VAL A 25 6.31 -0.06 -6.19
N LEU A 26 6.77 -0.96 -7.08
CA LEU A 26 6.14 -1.20 -8.37
C LEU A 26 4.69 -1.66 -8.18
N ILE A 27 4.47 -2.68 -7.35
CA ILE A 27 3.11 -3.15 -7.04
C ILE A 27 2.28 -2.02 -6.42
N ALA A 28 2.83 -1.25 -5.47
CA ALA A 28 2.08 -0.15 -4.84
C ALA A 28 1.58 0.91 -5.84
N ILE A 29 2.38 1.20 -6.86
CA ILE A 29 2.01 2.18 -7.89
C ILE A 29 0.99 1.58 -8.87
N PHE A 30 1.26 0.36 -9.35
CA PHE A 30 0.48 -0.22 -10.44
C PHE A 30 -0.82 -0.87 -9.98
N LEU A 31 -0.88 -1.42 -8.75
CA LEU A 31 -2.08 -2.04 -8.20
C LEU A 31 -3.33 -1.15 -8.32
N PRO A 32 -3.36 0.09 -7.79
CA PRO A 32 -4.56 0.94 -7.91
C PRO A 32 -4.92 1.25 -9.36
N VAL A 33 -3.93 1.38 -10.26
CA VAL A 33 -4.17 1.61 -11.69
C VAL A 33 -4.83 0.41 -12.35
N PHE A 34 -4.28 -0.79 -12.15
CA PHE A 34 -4.83 -2.03 -12.70
C PHE A 34 -6.22 -2.34 -12.14
N THR A 35 -6.45 -2.15 -10.85
CA THR A 35 -7.76 -2.35 -10.24
C THR A 35 -8.82 -1.41 -10.83
N ILE A 36 -8.46 -0.15 -11.13
CA ILE A 36 -9.38 0.79 -11.81
C ILE A 36 -9.68 0.30 -13.24
N VAL A 37 -8.65 -0.12 -13.99
CA VAL A 37 -8.82 -0.64 -15.36
C VAL A 37 -9.72 -1.87 -15.38
N GLU A 38 -9.55 -2.78 -14.43
CA GLU A 38 -10.39 -3.97 -14.30
C GLU A 38 -11.82 -3.63 -13.88
N ALA A 39 -12.02 -2.64 -13.00
CA ALA A 39 -13.37 -2.14 -12.69
C ALA A 39 -14.08 -1.61 -13.94
N PHE A 40 -13.39 -0.86 -14.81
CA PHE A 40 -13.94 -0.44 -16.11
C PHE A 40 -14.24 -1.63 -17.03
N LYS A 41 -13.39 -2.65 -17.02
CA LYS A 41 -13.63 -3.89 -17.79
C LYS A 41 -14.88 -4.62 -17.29
N ILE A 42 -15.09 -4.73 -15.98
CA ILE A 42 -16.30 -5.33 -15.39
C ILE A 42 -17.55 -4.56 -15.83
N ILE A 43 -17.51 -3.22 -15.75
CA ILE A 43 -18.65 -2.37 -16.12
C ILE A 43 -18.97 -2.48 -17.61
N SER A 44 -17.95 -2.46 -18.47
CA SER A 44 -18.14 -2.46 -19.93
C SER A 44 -18.53 -3.82 -20.49
N THR A 45 -17.93 -4.89 -19.98
CA THR A 45 -18.14 -6.25 -20.51
C THR A 45 -19.23 -7.02 -19.76
N GLY A 46 -19.54 -6.61 -18.52
CA GLY A 46 -20.49 -7.31 -17.67
C GLY A 46 -19.96 -8.61 -17.06
N TYR A 47 -18.70 -8.97 -17.32
CA TYR A 47 -18.07 -10.18 -16.78
C TYR A 47 -17.26 -9.88 -15.53
N THR A 48 -17.33 -10.81 -14.59
CA THR A 48 -16.48 -10.81 -13.40
C THR A 48 -15.03 -11.18 -13.77
N VAL A 49 -14.08 -10.64 -13.02
CA VAL A 49 -12.65 -10.92 -13.19
C VAL A 49 -12.18 -11.74 -11.98
N SER A 50 -11.17 -12.58 -12.13
CA SER A 50 -10.50 -13.18 -10.97
C SER A 50 -9.76 -12.08 -10.21
N THR A 51 -10.16 -11.85 -8.97
CA THR A 51 -9.64 -10.73 -8.18
C THR A 51 -8.77 -11.25 -7.04
N GLU A 52 -7.49 -10.85 -7.08
CA GLU A 52 -6.51 -11.11 -6.02
C GLU A 52 -6.10 -9.80 -5.32
N TYR A 53 -6.95 -8.77 -5.36
CA TYR A 53 -6.57 -7.46 -4.81
C TYR A 53 -6.35 -7.53 -3.30
N ILE A 54 -7.25 -8.20 -2.58
CA ILE A 54 -7.18 -8.33 -1.12
C ILE A 54 -5.91 -9.08 -0.71
N SER A 55 -5.58 -10.18 -1.39
CA SER A 55 -4.36 -10.96 -1.11
C SER A 55 -3.10 -10.15 -1.42
N MET A 56 -3.07 -9.39 -2.52
CA MET A 56 -1.94 -8.50 -2.84
C MET A 56 -1.77 -7.39 -1.79
N ILE A 57 -2.85 -6.72 -1.39
CA ILE A 57 -2.83 -5.66 -0.36
C ILE A 57 -2.35 -6.23 0.99
N LEU A 58 -2.80 -7.43 1.34
CA LEU A 58 -2.40 -8.12 2.56
C LEU A 58 -0.91 -8.49 2.53
N ALA A 59 -0.43 -9.04 1.40
CA ALA A 59 0.98 -9.34 1.20
C ALA A 59 1.85 -8.09 1.32
N MET A 60 1.46 -6.98 0.68
CA MET A 60 2.15 -5.70 0.80
C MET A 60 2.19 -5.20 2.25
N SER A 61 1.07 -5.31 2.97
CA SER A 61 0.96 -4.88 4.36
C SER A 61 1.86 -5.70 5.28
N ILE A 62 1.99 -7.01 5.04
CA ILE A 62 2.89 -7.90 5.77
C ILE A 62 4.35 -7.53 5.51
N ILE A 63 4.74 -7.33 4.24
CA ILE A 63 6.11 -6.94 3.90
C ILE A 63 6.47 -5.60 4.55
N MET A 64 5.55 -4.62 4.50
CA MET A 64 5.73 -3.32 5.14
C MET A 64 5.75 -3.41 6.68
N TYR A 65 5.00 -4.33 7.28
CA TYR A 65 5.08 -4.58 8.72
C TYR A 65 6.45 -5.12 9.13
N PHE A 66 6.96 -6.13 8.40
CA PHE A 66 8.27 -6.70 8.68
C PHE A 66 9.41 -5.70 8.46
N SER A 67 9.32 -4.86 7.43
CA SER A 67 10.32 -3.84 7.15
C SER A 67 10.46 -2.83 8.29
N LEU A 68 9.36 -2.51 8.98
CA LEU A 68 9.35 -1.66 10.16
C LEU A 68 9.80 -2.40 11.41
N ARG A 69 9.44 -3.67 11.57
CA ARG A 69 9.76 -4.47 12.76
C ARG A 69 11.26 -4.72 12.91
N PHE A 70 11.96 -5.02 11.83
CA PHE A 70 13.39 -5.36 11.88
C PHE A 70 14.30 -4.14 11.66
N ARG A 71 15.23 -3.91 12.60
CA ARG A 71 16.19 -2.78 12.54
C ARG A 71 17.04 -2.76 11.26
N ALA A 72 17.41 -3.93 10.75
CA ALA A 72 18.17 -4.06 9.50
C ALA A 72 17.38 -3.50 8.31
N LEU A 73 16.12 -3.91 8.18
CA LEU A 73 15.24 -3.50 7.08
C LEU A 73 14.86 -2.02 7.18
N ARG A 74 14.61 -1.52 8.39
CA ARG A 74 14.24 -0.12 8.63
C ARG A 74 15.29 0.88 8.13
N ARG A 75 16.56 0.47 7.99
CA ARG A 75 17.64 1.35 7.50
C ARG A 75 17.36 1.91 6.11
N ILE A 76 16.61 1.20 5.26
CA ILE A 76 16.31 1.68 3.91
C ILE A 76 15.51 2.98 3.92
N TYR A 77 14.66 3.16 4.93
CA TYR A 77 13.88 4.39 5.12
C TYR A 77 14.74 5.56 5.59
N LYS A 78 15.97 5.34 6.06
CA LYS A 78 16.93 6.43 6.30
C LYS A 78 17.52 6.95 4.99
N VAL A 79 17.70 6.07 4.01
CA VAL A 79 18.21 6.42 2.67
C VAL A 79 17.12 7.12 1.86
N PHE A 80 15.88 6.63 1.96
CA PHE A 80 14.71 7.22 1.32
C PHE A 80 13.61 7.51 2.34
N PRO A 81 13.65 8.66 3.04
CA PRO A 81 12.70 9.01 4.11
C PRO A 81 11.25 9.11 3.63
N SER A 82 11.05 9.57 2.39
CA SER A 82 9.73 9.67 1.76
C SER A 82 9.12 8.32 1.38
N LEU A 83 9.93 7.26 1.25
CA LEU A 83 9.50 5.97 0.73
C LEU A 83 8.40 5.34 1.60
N PHE A 84 8.55 5.42 2.93
CA PHE A 84 7.57 4.84 3.83
C PHE A 84 6.20 5.52 3.72
N GLU A 85 6.17 6.85 3.74
CA GLU A 85 4.93 7.61 3.64
C GLU A 85 4.27 7.47 2.27
N ALA A 86 5.06 7.42 1.19
CA ALA A 86 4.56 7.16 -0.15
C ALA A 86 3.94 5.76 -0.27
N LEU A 87 4.61 4.72 0.23
CA LEU A 87 4.07 3.36 0.25
C LEU A 87 2.81 3.27 1.09
N LYS A 88 2.79 3.89 2.27
CA LYS A 88 1.60 3.96 3.12
C LYS A 88 0.44 4.64 2.39
N TYR A 89 0.68 5.76 1.72
CA TYR A 89 -0.33 6.42 0.88
C TYR A 89 -0.90 5.48 -0.18
N LEU A 90 -0.02 4.83 -0.96
CA LEU A 90 -0.42 3.95 -2.05
C LEU A 90 -1.14 2.69 -1.57
N VAL A 91 -0.70 2.08 -0.47
CA VAL A 91 -1.37 0.92 0.13
C VAL A 91 -2.76 1.29 0.61
N ILE A 92 -2.94 2.44 1.27
CA ILE A 92 -4.28 2.88 1.69
C ILE A 92 -5.16 3.15 0.46
N ALA A 93 -4.62 3.75 -0.60
CA ALA A 93 -5.32 3.89 -1.87
C ALA A 93 -5.80 2.52 -2.40
N GLY A 94 -4.87 1.55 -2.43
CA GLY A 94 -5.13 0.17 -2.82
C GLY A 94 -6.23 -0.49 -2.00
N ILE A 95 -6.27 -0.27 -0.68
CA ILE A 95 -7.35 -0.80 0.20
C ILE A 95 -8.72 -0.30 -0.26
N PHE A 96 -8.90 1.01 -0.39
CA PHE A 96 -10.21 1.56 -0.77
C PHE A 96 -10.61 1.14 -2.19
N ILE A 97 -9.68 1.24 -3.15
CA ILE A 97 -9.94 0.89 -4.55
C ILE A 97 -10.21 -0.61 -4.70
N GLY A 98 -9.42 -1.45 -4.04
CA GLY A 98 -9.56 -2.91 -4.04
C GLY A 98 -10.87 -3.38 -3.42
N VAL A 99 -11.25 -2.84 -2.26
CA VAL A 99 -12.56 -3.15 -1.64
C VAL A 99 -13.71 -2.72 -2.54
N GLY A 100 -13.64 -1.54 -3.14
CA GLY A 100 -14.65 -1.08 -4.09
C GLY A 100 -14.77 -1.99 -5.31
N ALA A 101 -13.63 -2.44 -5.87
CA ALA A 101 -13.60 -3.31 -7.03
C ALA A 101 -14.11 -4.73 -6.71
N GLU A 102 -13.84 -5.25 -5.51
CA GLU A 102 -14.42 -6.53 -5.05
C GLU A 102 -15.93 -6.46 -4.91
N LEU A 103 -16.46 -5.38 -4.33
CA LEU A 103 -17.92 -5.18 -4.24
C LEU A 103 -18.56 -5.06 -5.62
N LEU A 104 -17.89 -4.38 -6.55
CA LEU A 104 -18.30 -4.33 -7.95
C LEU A 104 -18.27 -5.71 -8.61
N ASN A 105 -17.20 -6.47 -8.43
CA ASN A 105 -17.05 -7.82 -8.97
C ASN A 105 -18.15 -8.74 -8.44
N TRP A 106 -18.37 -8.73 -7.13
CA TRP A 106 -19.44 -9.50 -6.47
C TRP A 106 -20.83 -9.13 -6.99
N SER A 107 -21.09 -7.85 -7.24
CA SER A 107 -22.40 -7.40 -7.71
C SER A 107 -22.71 -7.83 -9.16
N TYR A 108 -21.68 -8.16 -9.93
CA TYR A 108 -21.79 -8.66 -11.31
C TYR A 108 -21.83 -10.20 -11.41
N ILE A 109 -21.65 -10.95 -10.31
CA ILE A 109 -21.83 -12.42 -10.28
C ILE A 109 -23.27 -12.79 -10.66
N THR A 110 -24.23 -12.02 -10.17
CA THR A 110 -25.65 -12.19 -10.49
C THR A 110 -26.15 -10.99 -11.27
N LEU A 111 -26.63 -11.21 -12.50
CA LEU A 111 -26.94 -10.17 -13.48
C LEU A 111 -28.27 -9.43 -13.22
N THR A 112 -28.57 -9.04 -11.98
CA THR A 112 -29.75 -8.21 -11.68
C THR A 112 -29.41 -6.72 -11.78
N PRO A 113 -30.28 -5.88 -12.39
CA PRO A 113 -30.01 -4.45 -12.57
C PRO A 113 -29.71 -3.71 -11.26
N GLY A 114 -30.45 -4.02 -10.19
CA GLY A 114 -30.26 -3.40 -8.88
C GLY A 114 -28.88 -3.67 -8.27
N ARG A 115 -28.35 -4.90 -8.41
CA ARG A 115 -27.01 -5.23 -7.90
C ARG A 115 -25.91 -4.54 -8.71
N LYS A 116 -26.07 -4.43 -10.03
CA LYS A 116 -25.10 -3.67 -10.87
C LYS A 116 -25.02 -2.21 -10.45
N ILE A 117 -26.16 -1.55 -10.24
CA ILE A 117 -26.20 -0.16 -9.76
C ILE A 117 -25.52 -0.05 -8.39
N PHE A 118 -25.82 -0.96 -7.47
CA PHE A 118 -25.18 -1.00 -6.16
C PHE A 118 -23.65 -1.11 -6.27
N GLY A 119 -23.13 -2.05 -7.06
CA GLY A 119 -21.68 -2.22 -7.21
C GLY A 119 -20.99 -1.01 -7.82
N ILE A 120 -21.57 -0.39 -8.85
CA ILE A 120 -21.04 0.84 -9.44
C ILE A 120 -21.05 1.97 -8.40
N ALA A 121 -22.16 2.16 -7.68
CA ALA A 121 -22.26 3.18 -6.64
C ALA A 121 -21.24 2.94 -5.50
N SER A 122 -21.06 1.70 -5.06
CA SER A 122 -20.07 1.32 -4.04
C SER A 122 -18.64 1.56 -4.52
N PHE A 123 -18.33 1.27 -5.78
CA PHE A 123 -17.00 1.55 -6.35
C PHE A 123 -16.72 3.07 -6.37
N ILE A 124 -17.66 3.87 -6.88
CA ILE A 124 -17.54 5.34 -6.91
C ILE A 124 -17.41 5.90 -5.48
N ALA A 125 -18.24 5.42 -4.56
CA ALA A 125 -18.17 5.83 -3.15
C ALA A 125 -16.79 5.51 -2.54
N SER A 126 -16.20 4.35 -2.87
CA SER A 126 -14.87 3.96 -2.39
C SER A 126 -13.76 4.89 -2.90
N LEU A 127 -13.83 5.31 -4.17
CA LEU A 127 -12.92 6.30 -4.75
C LEU A 127 -13.02 7.68 -4.05
N ILE A 128 -14.25 8.11 -3.75
CA ILE A 128 -14.49 9.36 -3.03
C ILE A 128 -13.97 9.26 -1.59
N LEU A 129 -14.30 8.17 -0.88
CA LEU A 129 -13.89 7.93 0.50
C LEU A 129 -12.36 7.91 0.63
N TRP A 130 -11.66 7.28 -0.31
CA TRP A 130 -10.21 7.34 -0.37
C TRP A 130 -9.68 8.78 -0.39
N ARG A 131 -10.20 9.61 -1.31
CA ARG A 131 -9.79 11.01 -1.45
C ARG A 131 -10.08 11.83 -0.20
N VAL A 132 -11.25 11.64 0.41
CA VAL A 132 -11.64 12.30 1.65
C VAL A 132 -10.70 11.87 2.79
N PHE A 133 -10.46 10.58 2.93
CA PHE A 133 -9.56 10.04 3.95
C PHE A 133 -8.15 10.60 3.81
N ALA A 134 -7.58 10.55 2.60
CA ALA A 134 -6.26 11.10 2.31
C ALA A 134 -6.21 12.60 2.63
N SER A 135 -7.22 13.37 2.24
CA SER A 135 -7.26 14.82 2.48
C SER A 135 -7.31 15.13 3.98
N ILE A 136 -8.12 14.42 4.77
CA ILE A 136 -8.23 14.64 6.22
C ILE A 136 -6.93 14.21 6.93
N TYR A 137 -6.41 13.03 6.60
CA TYR A 137 -5.22 12.48 7.24
C TYR A 137 -3.98 13.34 6.95
N TYR A 138 -3.73 13.65 5.68
CA TYR A 138 -2.55 14.42 5.28
C TYR A 138 -2.70 15.93 5.47
N ARG A 139 -3.92 16.45 5.74
CA ARG A 139 -4.08 17.81 6.29
C ARG A 139 -3.50 17.93 7.69
N LYS A 140 -3.71 16.93 8.55
CA LYS A 140 -3.16 16.90 9.92
C LYS A 140 -1.67 16.55 9.95
N LYS A 141 -1.22 15.74 9.00
CA LYS A 141 0.18 15.30 8.86
C LYS A 141 0.65 15.50 7.41
N PRO A 142 1.08 16.72 7.02
CA PRO A 142 1.44 16.99 5.64
C PRO A 142 2.62 16.14 5.21
N LEU A 143 2.51 15.48 4.05
CA LEU A 143 3.59 14.71 3.46
C LEU A 143 4.86 15.56 3.32
N SER A 144 4.74 16.83 2.93
CA SER A 144 5.86 17.76 2.80
C SER A 144 6.58 18.07 4.11
N LYS A 145 5.84 18.18 5.23
CA LYS A 145 6.45 18.39 6.55
C LYS A 145 7.08 17.12 7.10
N ILE A 146 6.43 15.96 6.93
CA ILE A 146 7.03 14.67 7.33
C ILE A 146 8.31 14.39 6.52
N MET A 147 8.36 14.76 5.25
CA MET A 147 9.57 14.65 4.42
C MET A 147 10.74 15.48 4.98
N LEU A 148 10.48 16.59 5.68
CA LEU A 148 11.50 17.46 6.27
C LEU A 148 11.81 17.14 7.74
N GLU A 149 10.84 16.61 8.50
CA GLU A 149 10.93 16.36 9.95
C GLU A 149 11.35 14.91 10.30
N SER A 150 11.39 14.01 9.31
CA SER A 150 11.64 12.56 9.50
C SER A 150 13.09 12.19 9.83
N THR A 151 14.04 13.12 9.72
CA THR A 151 15.41 12.94 10.23
C THR A 151 15.43 12.80 11.76
N GLU A 152 14.62 13.59 12.49
CA GLU A 152 14.57 13.57 13.96
C GLU A 152 13.75 12.39 14.53
N LYS A 153 12.53 12.15 14.04
CA LYS A 153 11.67 11.10 14.65
C LYS A 153 12.11 9.66 14.35
N MET A 154 12.86 9.43 13.28
CA MET A 154 13.50 8.11 13.05
C MET A 154 14.71 7.86 13.95
N GLN A 155 15.28 8.90 14.59
CA GLN A 155 16.27 8.72 15.67
C GLN A 155 15.61 8.20 16.95
N ASN A 156 14.45 8.71 17.35
CA ASN A 156 13.75 8.26 18.57
C ASN A 156 13.40 6.76 18.58
N TYR A 157 12.97 6.21 17.43
CA TYR A 157 12.75 4.76 17.29
C TYR A 157 14.02 3.89 17.38
N ASN A 158 15.20 4.50 17.41
CA ASN A 158 16.50 3.86 17.63
C ASN A 158 17.10 4.20 19.00
N GLU A 159 16.64 5.25 19.68
CA GLU A 159 17.15 5.69 20.99
C GLU A 159 16.50 4.94 22.16
N GLU A 160 15.27 4.44 22.00
CA GLU A 160 14.60 3.64 23.04
C GLU A 160 15.20 2.23 23.26
N LEU A 161 16.34 1.90 22.65
CA LEU A 161 16.99 0.59 22.75
C LEU A 161 18.53 0.66 22.87
N ASN A 162 19.08 1.79 23.32
CA ASN A 162 20.47 1.86 23.78
C ASN A 162 20.55 1.69 25.30
#